data_AF-A0A0H3NSS9-F1
#
_entry.id   AF-A0A0H3NSS9-F1
#
_cell.length_a   1.000
_cell.length_b   1.000
_cell.length_c   1.000
_cell.angle_alpha   90.00
_cell.angle_beta   90.00
_cell.angle_gamma   90.00
#
_symmetry.space_group_name_H-M   'P 1'
#
loop_
_entity.id
_entity.type
_entity.pdbx_description
1 polymer ?
#
loop_
_entity_poly.entity_id
_entity_poly.type
_entity_poly.pdbx_seq_one_letter_code
_entity_poly.pdbx_strand_id
1 'polypeptide(L)' 'MFNKTLLGLTVGALMFTAGSAVAAEYKIDKEGQHAFIEFRIKHLGYSWLYGSFNDFDGFLLLMKRIPQLIK' A
#
# COMPACT_ATOMS: atom_id res chain seq x y z
N MET A 1 -44.51 -5.57 -9.91
CA MET A 1 -43.49 -4.52 -9.69
C MET A 1 -42.62 -4.79 -8.46
N PHE A 2 -43.12 -5.47 -7.42
CA PHE A 2 -42.39 -5.80 -6.19
C PHE A 2 -41.15 -6.71 -6.36
N ASN A 3 -41.20 -7.64 -7.33
CA ASN A 3 -40.12 -8.61 -7.52
C ASN A 3 -38.87 -7.98 -8.17
N LYS A 4 -39.04 -6.94 -8.99
CA LYS A 4 -37.95 -6.18 -9.61
C LYS A 4 -37.26 -5.25 -8.61
N THR A 5 -38.02 -4.66 -7.69
CA THR A 5 -37.47 -3.85 -6.60
C THR A 5 -36.70 -4.69 -5.58
N LEU A 6 -37.14 -5.93 -5.32
CA LEU A 6 -36.42 -6.85 -4.42
C LEU A 6 -35.06 -7.28 -4.99
N LEU A 7 -35.01 -7.60 -6.29
CA LEU A 7 -33.75 -7.91 -7.00
C LEU A 7 -32.79 -6.71 -7.06
N GLY A 8 -33.31 -5.50 -7.22
CA GLY A 8 -32.49 -4.28 -7.16
C GLY A 8 -31.88 -4.05 -5.77
N LEU A 9 -32.65 -4.32 -4.71
CA LEU A 9 -32.21 -4.23 -3.32
C LEU A 9 -31.12 -5.25 -2.97
N THR A 10 -31.25 -6.49 -3.43
CA THR A 10 -30.23 -7.52 -3.17
C THR A 10 -28.92 -7.23 -3.90
N VAL A 11 -28.96 -6.77 -5.16
CA VAL A 11 -27.75 -6.36 -5.89
C VAL A 11 -27.11 -5.13 -5.24
N GLY A 12 -27.90 -4.14 -4.82
CA GLY A 12 -27.40 -2.97 -4.10
C GLY A 12 -26.73 -3.32 -2.77
N ALA A 13 -27.30 -4.25 -2.00
CA ALA A 13 -26.72 -4.73 -0.75
C ALA A 13 -25.39 -5.48 -0.98
N LEU A 14 -25.29 -6.29 -2.04
CA LEU A 14 -24.06 -7.01 -2.39
C LEU A 14 -22.93 -6.04 -2.78
N MET A 15 -23.23 -4.96 -3.49
CA MET A 15 -22.23 -3.93 -3.87
C MET A 15 -21.69 -3.15 -2.66
N PHE A 16 -22.45 -3.04 -1.58
CA PHE A 16 -21.98 -2.40 -0.33
C PHE A 16 -20.97 -3.26 0.44
N THR A 17 -20.91 -4.56 0.15
CA THR A 17 -19.90 -5.48 0.72
C THR A 17 -18.62 -5.56 -0.10
N ALA A 18 -18.55 -4.87 -1.25
CA ALA A 18 -17.31 -4.74 -2.02
C ALA A 18 -16.28 -3.99 -1.15
N GLY A 19 -15.37 -4.77 -0.57
CA GLY A 19 -14.63 -4.41 0.64
C GLY A 19 -13.98 -3.03 0.62
N SER A 20 -14.22 -2.27 1.69
CA SER A 20 -13.37 -1.14 2.05
C SER A 20 -12.00 -1.70 2.45
N ALA A 21 -10.96 -1.38 1.69
CA ALA A 21 -9.63 -1.77 2.07
C ALA A 21 -9.24 -0.97 3.33
N VAL A 22 -8.98 -1.68 4.43
CA VAL A 22 -8.47 -1.09 5.67
C VAL A 22 -6.96 -1.04 5.54
N ALA A 23 -6.39 0.16 5.47
CA ALA A 23 -4.94 0.34 5.51
C ALA A 23 -4.47 0.16 6.96
N ALA A 24 -3.46 -0.68 7.17
CA ALA A 24 -2.76 -0.74 8.44
C ALA A 24 -1.58 0.24 8.41
N GLU A 25 -1.34 0.92 9.52
CA GLU A 25 -0.21 1.82 9.71
C GLU A 25 1.01 1.04 10.22
N TYR A 26 2.12 1.15 9.49
CA TYR A 26 3.39 0.50 9.82
C TYR A 26 4.45 1.58 10.04
N LYS A 27 5.02 1.62 11.24
CA LYS A 27 6.14 2.51 11.54
C LYS A 27 7.43 1.97 10.91
N ILE A 28 8.25 2.85 10.35
CA ILE A 28 9.58 2.50 9.85
C ILE A 28 10.48 2.14 11.04
N ASP A 29 11.14 0.99 10.96
CA ASP A 29 12.05 0.51 12.00
C ASP A 29 13.41 1.23 11.91
N LYS A 30 13.52 2.33 12.65
CA LYS A 30 14.75 3.13 12.77
C LYS A 30 15.75 2.50 13.74
N GLU A 31 15.29 1.85 14.81
CA GLU A 31 16.16 1.29 15.85
C GLU A 31 16.86 0.01 15.39
N GLY A 32 16.16 -0.86 14.65
CA GLY A 32 16.72 -2.09 14.08
C GLY A 32 17.51 -1.88 12.78
N GLN A 33 17.55 -0.66 12.24
CA GLN A 33 18.24 -0.31 10.98
C GLN A 33 17.86 -1.17 9.75
N HIS A 34 16.60 -1.62 9.66
CA HIS A 34 16.11 -2.42 8.53
C HIS A 34 15.54 -1.59 7.37
N ALA A 35 15.78 -0.27 7.37
CA ALA A 35 15.36 0.63 6.31
C ALA A 35 16.55 1.47 5.86
N PHE A 36 16.62 1.76 4.55
CA PHE A 36 17.70 2.52 3.95
C PHE A 36 17.13 3.48 2.90
N ILE A 37 17.62 4.73 2.90
CA ILE A 37 17.36 5.70 1.84
C ILE A 37 18.67 6.03 1.17
N GLU A 38 18.91 5.40 0.03
CA GLU A 38 20.14 5.56 -0.75
C GLU A 38 19.89 6.32 -2.04
N PHE A 39 20.90 7.06 -2.48
CA PHE A 39 20.90 7.70 -3.79
C PHE A 39 22.24 7.50 -4.49
N ARG A 40 22.21 7.67 -5.81
CA ARG A 40 23.41 7.71 -6.63
C ARG A 40 23.33 8.81 -7.67
N ILE A 41 24.47 9.43 -7.94
CA ILE A 41 24.61 10.47 -8.97
C ILE A 41 25.82 10.16 -9.86
N LYS A 42 25.69 10.43 -11.17
CA LYS A 42 26.83 10.33 -12.08
C LYS A 42 27.85 11.40 -11.73
N HIS A 43 29.10 11.01 -11.52
CA HIS A 43 30.22 11.91 -11.36
C HIS A 43 31.01 11.97 -12.67
N LEU A 44 30.87 13.08 -13.39
CA LEU A 44 31.55 13.39 -14.66
C LEU A 44 31.35 12.34 -15.77
N GLY A 45 30.34 11.47 -15.69
CA GLY A 45 30.03 10.48 -16.71
C GLY A 45 30.84 9.18 -16.68
N TYR A 46 31.82 9.07 -15.77
CA TYR A 46 32.69 7.89 -15.66
C TYR A 46 32.37 7.02 -14.44
N SER A 47 31.95 7.65 -13.34
CA SER A 47 31.72 6.95 -12.07
C SER A 47 30.38 7.32 -11.45
N TRP A 48 30.00 6.55 -10.44
CA TRP A 48 28.83 6.78 -9.62
C TRP A 48 29.28 7.16 -8.21
N LEU A 49 28.77 8.28 -7.71
CA LEU A 49 28.89 8.65 -6.31
C LEU A 49 27.64 8.16 -5.60
N TYR A 50 27.83 7.37 -4.56
CA TYR A 50 26.77 6.83 -3.71
C TYR A 50 26.68 7.63 -2.42
N GLY A 51 25.46 7.85 -1.96
CA GLY A 51 25.18 8.50 -0.68
C GLY A 51 23.95 7.86 -0.03
N SER A 52 23.84 8.05 1.28
CA SER A 52 22.72 7.57 2.07
C SER A 52 22.31 8.63 3.08
N PHE A 53 21.02 8.64 3.45
CA PHE A 53 20.52 9.42 4.57
C PHE A 53 20.52 8.55 5.83
N ASN A 54 21.37 8.89 6.80
CA ASN A 54 21.53 8.13 8.05
C ASN A 54 20.44 8.44 9.09
N ASP A 55 19.74 9.56 8.94
CA ASP A 55 18.72 10.01 9.88
C ASP A 55 17.42 10.32 9.14
N PHE A 56 16.45 9.41 9.25
CA PHE A 56 15.10 9.57 8.71
C PHE A 56 14.08 8.87 9.61
N ASP A 57 12.81 9.20 9.44
CA ASP A 57 11.67 8.60 10.15
C ASP A 57 10.41 8.68 9.28
N GLY A 58 9.40 7.88 9.59
CA GLY A 58 8.12 7.90 8.89
C GLY A 58 7.27 6.65 9.15
N PHE A 59 6.13 6.60 8.46
CA PHE A 59 5.20 5.49 8.51
C PHE A 59 4.64 5.17 7.12
N LEU A 60 4.18 3.94 6.93
CA LEU A 60 3.59 3.42 5.71
C LEU A 60 2.15 2.99 5.98
N LEU A 61 1.20 3.46 5.16
CA LEU A 61 -0.16 2.96 5.15
C LEU A 61 -0.24 1.85 4.11
N LEU A 62 -0.24 0.59 4.55
CA LEU A 62 -0.28 -0.56 3.65
C LEU A 62 -1.65 -1.23 3.68
N MET A 63 -2.28 -1.25 2.51
CA MET A 63 -3.48 -2.06 2.26
C MET A 63 -3.04 -3.45 1.81
N LYS A 64 -3.16 -4.45 2.68
CA LYS A 64 -2.97 -5.84 2.25
C LYS A 64 -4.15 -6.23 1.35
N ARG A 65 -3.91 -6.35 0.04
CA ARG A 65 -4.90 -6.92 -0.87
C ARG A 65 -5.18 -8.35 -0.39
N ILE A 66 -6.40 -8.61 0.07
CA ILE A 66 -6.85 -9.99 0.27
C ILE A 66 -6.97 -10.58 -1.15
N PRO A 67 -6.19 -11.61 -1.51
CA PRO A 67 -6.42 -12.33 -2.75
C PRO A 67 -7.70 -13.15 -2.56
N GLN A 68 -8.85 -12.51 -2.74
CA GLN A 68 -10.14 -13.19 -2.71
C GLN A 68 -10.35 -13.91 -4.05
N LEU A 69 -10.49 -15.23 -3.98
CA LEU A 69 -11.05 -16.14 -4.99
C LEU A 69 -10.38 -16.16 -6.38
N ILE A 70 -9.28 -16.91 -6.51
CA ILE A 70 -9.07 -17.83 -7.64
C ILE A 70 -8.50 -19.14 -7.07
N LYS A 71 -9.36 -19.95 -6.47
CA LYS A 71 -9.29 -21.41 -6.46
C LYS A 71 -10.73 -21.93 -6.46
#